data_AF-A0A9P4WJF4-F1
#
_entry.id   AF-A0A9P4WJF4-F1
#
_cell.length_a   1.000
_cell.length_b   1.000
_cell.length_c   1.000
_cell.angle_alpha   90.00
_cell.angle_beta   90.00
_cell.angle_gamma   90.00
#
_symmetry.space_group_name_H-M   'P 1'
#
loop_
_entity.id
_entity.type
_entity.pdbx_description
1 polymer ?
#
loop_
_entity_poly.entity_id
_entity_poly.type
_entity_poly.pdbx_seq_one_letter_code
_entity_poly.pdbx_strand_id
1 'polypeptide(L)'
;MELSVQTFTTLDSANAQTVKLLQSAKGHNELLGMRCPSTTSKFLDNGLSVYEAMFVSIDDPSKTMTLKIWVERAEVSVYANHTSSPTPTAPLISKTLYMLRLWRLVEHVSDSNSDSDVKDEDQGDMEDGEGKKGEKEQGRLYHPLPHICTEVHTSLESANRAAKRVQIELSHERKPKTLQAHWQCKNLRELNEKLEDLRSEVDESEEESRGLSLFEYEEGRRRGCWRSVFRGVGPKGYDFELLVTKVGVSGPRNI
;
A
#
# COMPACT_ATOMS: atom_id res chain seq x y z
N MET A 1 17.57 -2.77 2.72
CA MET A 1 18.92 -2.88 2.12
C MET A 1 18.71 -3.00 0.62
N GLU A 2 18.95 -1.92 -0.13
CA GLU A 2 18.76 -1.92 -1.58
C GLU A 2 20.13 -2.12 -2.25
N LEU A 3 20.31 -3.26 -2.93
CA LEU A 3 21.49 -3.57 -3.71
C LEU A 3 21.19 -3.23 -5.18
N SER A 4 21.67 -2.07 -5.66
CA SER A 4 21.70 -1.79 -7.10
C SER A 4 23.05 -2.24 -7.66
N VAL A 5 23.07 -3.32 -8.43
CA VAL A 5 24.29 -3.83 -9.07
C VAL A 5 24.34 -3.31 -10.50
N GLN A 6 25.20 -2.32 -10.77
CA GLN A 6 25.50 -1.85 -12.12
C GLN A 6 26.87 -2.40 -12.54
N THR A 7 26.94 -3.03 -13.71
CA THR A 7 28.18 -3.59 -14.25
C THR A 7 28.95 -2.54 -15.04
N PHE A 8 30.29 -2.61 -14.94
CA PHE A 8 31.21 -1.69 -15.60
C PHE A 8 32.30 -2.46 -16.32
N THR A 9 32.68 -2.01 -17.50
CA THR A 9 33.73 -2.64 -18.31
C THR A 9 35.14 -2.16 -17.94
N THR A 10 35.25 -1.01 -17.27
CA THR A 10 36.53 -0.46 -16.80
C THR A 10 36.46 -0.13 -15.32
N LEU A 11 37.55 -0.39 -14.60
CA LEU A 11 37.67 -0.07 -13.17
C LEU A 11 37.47 1.43 -12.91
N ASP A 12 38.00 2.27 -13.77
CA ASP A 12 37.89 3.73 -13.66
C ASP A 12 36.44 4.20 -13.77
N SER A 13 35.65 3.62 -14.68
CA SER A 13 34.23 3.96 -14.80
C SER A 13 33.43 3.53 -13.57
N ALA A 14 33.73 2.38 -12.99
CA ALA A 14 33.11 1.90 -11.76
C ALA A 14 33.45 2.83 -10.57
N ASN A 15 34.72 3.19 -10.43
CA ASN A 15 35.19 4.12 -9.42
C ASN A 15 34.62 5.54 -9.60
N ALA A 16 34.45 6.02 -10.84
CA ALA A 16 33.80 7.30 -11.09
C ALA A 16 32.31 7.27 -10.69
N GLN A 17 31.65 6.12 -10.87
CA GLN A 17 30.25 5.98 -10.48
C GLN A 17 30.07 5.99 -8.97
N THR A 18 30.95 5.37 -8.19
CA THR A 18 30.85 5.37 -6.72
C THR A 18 30.91 6.79 -6.15
N VAL A 19 31.72 7.68 -6.75
CA VAL A 19 31.76 9.11 -6.40
C VAL A 19 30.41 9.78 -6.67
N LYS A 20 29.82 9.56 -7.85
CA LYS A 20 28.51 10.14 -8.22
C LYS A 20 27.41 9.66 -7.29
N LEU A 21 27.38 8.36 -6.98
CA LEU A 21 26.40 7.77 -6.07
C LEU A 21 26.52 8.37 -4.67
N LEU A 22 27.75 8.57 -4.18
CA LEU A 22 27.98 9.21 -2.89
C LEU A 22 27.47 10.66 -2.88
N GLN A 23 27.75 11.44 -3.92
CA GLN A 23 27.26 12.82 -4.04
C GLN A 23 25.73 12.87 -4.08
N SER A 24 25.10 11.99 -4.86
CA SER A 24 23.65 11.88 -4.93
C SER A 24 23.04 11.47 -3.58
N ALA A 25 23.68 10.52 -2.88
CA ALA A 25 23.22 10.09 -1.57
C ALA A 25 23.33 11.21 -0.53
N LYS A 26 24.37 12.05 -0.59
CA LYS A 26 24.49 13.22 0.27
C LYS A 26 23.34 14.20 0.05
N GLY A 27 23.06 14.58 -1.20
CA GLY A 27 21.97 15.50 -1.51
C GLY A 27 20.59 14.94 -1.12
N HIS A 28 20.36 13.64 -1.35
CA HIS A 28 19.10 13.00 -0.96
C HIS A 28 18.90 12.97 0.56
N ASN A 29 19.94 12.60 1.32
CA ASN A 29 19.84 12.51 2.78
C ASN A 29 19.75 13.89 3.45
N GLU A 30 20.35 14.92 2.85
CA GLU A 30 20.18 16.30 3.32
C GLU A 30 18.72 16.76 3.23
N LEU A 31 18.01 16.41 2.15
CA LEU A 31 16.57 16.66 2.01
C LEU A 31 15.72 15.92 3.06
N LEU A 32 16.22 14.81 3.61
CA LEU A 32 15.58 14.03 4.66
C LEU A 32 15.95 14.51 6.07
N GLY A 33 16.58 15.68 6.21
CA GLY A 33 16.97 16.23 7.50
C GLY A 33 18.16 15.53 8.14
N MET A 34 19.01 14.86 7.34
CA MET A 34 20.23 14.24 7.83
C MET A 34 21.47 15.00 7.36
N ARG A 35 22.40 15.27 8.28
CA ARG A 35 23.70 15.86 7.98
C ARG A 35 24.76 14.78 7.85
N CYS A 36 25.69 14.92 6.91
CA CYS A 36 26.85 14.03 6.77
C CYS A 36 28.08 14.64 7.44
N PRO A 37 28.39 14.33 8.73
CA PRO A 37 29.57 14.89 9.41
C PRO A 37 30.89 14.33 8.90
N SER A 38 30.91 13.10 8.38
CA SER A 38 32.14 12.45 7.97
C SER A 38 31.95 11.60 6.71
N THR A 39 32.99 11.59 5.89
CA THR A 39 33.11 10.72 4.73
C THR A 39 34.53 10.20 4.70
N THR A 40 34.67 8.88 4.65
CA THR A 40 35.95 8.22 4.49
C THR A 40 36.00 7.62 3.10
N SER A 41 37.07 7.92 2.37
CA SER A 41 37.36 7.29 1.07
C SER A 41 38.66 6.51 1.19
N LYS A 42 38.63 5.25 0.77
CA LYS A 42 39.82 4.39 0.70
C LYS A 42 39.88 3.74 -0.68
N PHE A 43 41.09 3.56 -1.17
CA PHE A 43 41.36 2.66 -2.28
C PHE A 43 41.95 1.39 -1.70
N LEU A 44 41.38 0.24 -2.07
CA LEU A 44 41.94 -1.06 -1.76
C LEU A 44 43.14 -1.34 -2.67
N ASP A 45 43.98 -2.31 -2.31
CA ASP A 45 45.24 -2.64 -3.01
C ASP A 45 45.06 -3.01 -4.49
N ASN A 46 43.84 -3.34 -4.90
CA ASN A 46 43.44 -3.66 -6.26
C ASN A 46 42.83 -2.46 -7.04
N GLY A 47 42.97 -1.24 -6.52
CA GLY A 47 42.45 -0.02 -7.11
C GLY A 47 40.93 0.15 -6.98
N LEU A 48 40.26 -0.65 -6.15
CA LEU A 48 38.82 -0.52 -5.90
C LEU A 48 38.56 0.60 -4.91
N SER A 49 37.67 1.52 -5.27
CA SER A 49 37.21 2.56 -4.36
C SER A 49 36.17 2.04 -3.37
N VAL A 50 36.35 2.43 -2.11
CA VAL A 50 35.40 2.22 -1.02
C VAL A 50 35.11 3.56 -0.38
N TYR A 51 33.84 3.92 -0.34
CA TYR A 51 33.33 5.11 0.31
C TYR A 51 32.44 4.72 1.46
N GLU A 52 32.66 5.35 2.61
CA GLU A 52 31.83 5.21 3.78
C GLU A 52 31.43 6.60 4.26
N ALA A 53 30.13 6.84 4.41
CA ALA A 53 29.59 8.09 4.89
C ALA A 53 28.69 7.83 6.09
N MET A 54 28.91 8.59 7.16
CA MET A 54 28.02 8.61 8.31
C MET A 54 27.07 9.78 8.14
N PHE A 55 25.79 9.53 8.39
CA PHE A 55 24.72 10.52 8.41
C PHE A 55 24.13 10.56 9.81
N VAL A 56 23.82 11.76 10.30
CA VAL A 56 23.25 12.01 11.61
C VAL A 56 21.97 12.83 11.42
N SER A 57 20.88 12.43 12.06
CA SER A 57 19.64 13.21 12.01
C SER A 57 19.84 14.57 12.69
N ILE A 58 19.33 15.64 12.06
CA ILE A 58 19.34 16.99 12.62
C ILE A 58 18.42 17.08 13.84
N ASP A 59 17.28 16.40 13.79
CA ASP A 59 16.28 16.43 14.87
C ASP A 59 16.68 15.55 16.06
N ASP A 60 17.47 14.50 15.82
CA ASP A 60 17.88 13.53 16.84
C ASP A 60 19.30 13.02 16.58
N PRO A 61 20.33 13.66 17.17
CA PRO A 61 21.73 13.30 16.95
C PRO A 61 22.09 11.87 17.39
N SER A 62 21.24 11.19 18.16
CA SER A 62 21.46 9.79 18.54
C SER A 62 21.18 8.82 17.39
N LYS A 63 20.37 9.24 16.40
CA LYS A 63 20.06 8.45 15.21
C LYS A 63 21.10 8.67 14.14
N THR A 64 21.86 7.61 13.87
CA THR A 64 22.90 7.59 12.85
C THR A 64 22.58 6.57 11.77
N MET A 65 23.00 6.85 10.54
CA MET A 65 22.94 5.94 9.40
C MET A 65 24.32 5.88 8.75
N THR A 66 24.83 4.68 8.54
CA THR A 66 26.10 4.47 7.82
C THR A 66 25.80 3.96 6.42
N LEU A 67 26.26 4.70 5.42
CA LEU A 67 26.21 4.32 4.01
C LEU A 67 27.60 3.86 3.57
N LYS A 68 27.67 2.64 3.03
CA LYS A 68 28.88 2.09 2.44
C LYS A 68 28.66 1.81 0.96
N ILE A 69 29.53 2.33 0.11
CA ILE A 69 29.53 2.14 -1.35
C ILE A 69 30.90 1.61 -1.74
N TRP A 70 30.95 0.49 -2.47
CA TRP A 70 32.21 -0.10 -2.90
C TRP A 70 32.10 -0.65 -4.32
N VAL A 71 33.23 -0.73 -4.99
CA VAL A 71 33.36 -1.51 -6.22
C VAL A 71 33.79 -2.92 -5.86
N GLU A 72 33.16 -3.91 -6.48
CA GLU A 72 33.54 -5.32 -6.36
C GLU A 72 33.92 -5.87 -7.74
N ARG A 73 34.98 -6.67 -7.79
CA ARG A 73 35.40 -7.37 -9.01
C ARG A 73 34.89 -8.81 -8.94
N ALA A 74 34.00 -9.17 -9.86
CA ALA A 74 33.66 -10.56 -10.12
C ALA A 74 34.57 -11.11 -11.22
N GLU A 75 35.12 -12.31 -11.03
CA GLU A 75 35.82 -13.02 -12.10
C GLU A 75 34.82 -13.39 -13.20
N VAL A 76 35.00 -12.82 -14.39
CA VAL A 76 34.16 -13.10 -15.54
C VAL A 76 34.91 -14.01 -16.51
N SER A 77 34.22 -15.06 -16.95
CA SER A 77 34.67 -16.00 -17.99
C SER A 77 35.12 -15.26 -19.26
N VAL A 78 36.09 -15.82 -20.00
CA VAL A 78 36.59 -15.32 -21.30
C VAL A 78 35.44 -15.14 -22.31
N TYR A 79 34.33 -15.84 -22.12
CA TYR A 79 33.13 -15.75 -22.96
C TYR A 79 32.12 -14.66 -22.53
N ALA A 80 32.32 -13.98 -21.39
CA ALA A 80 31.36 -13.01 -20.86
C ALA A 80 31.21 -11.74 -21.73
N ASN A 81 32.22 -11.41 -22.53
CA ASN A 81 32.18 -10.30 -23.50
C ASN A 81 31.57 -10.70 -24.87
N HIS A 82 31.30 -11.99 -25.08
CA HIS A 82 30.74 -12.52 -26.33
C HIS A 82 29.22 -12.73 -26.28
N THR A 83 28.63 -12.72 -25.08
CA THR A 83 27.20 -12.49 -24.94
C THR A 83 26.89 -11.05 -25.30
N SER A 84 26.01 -10.83 -26.28
CA SER A 84 25.40 -9.52 -26.54
C SER A 84 25.06 -8.89 -25.20
N SER A 85 25.60 -7.70 -24.92
CA SER A 85 25.21 -7.00 -23.71
C SER A 85 23.69 -6.94 -23.72
N PRO A 86 22.99 -7.44 -22.68
CA PRO A 86 21.57 -7.18 -22.61
C PRO A 86 21.47 -5.66 -22.63
N THR A 87 20.92 -5.10 -23.72
CA THR A 87 20.49 -3.70 -23.77
C THR A 87 19.90 -3.41 -22.40
N PRO A 88 20.39 -2.41 -21.65
CA PRO A 88 20.08 -2.23 -20.25
C PRO A 88 18.56 -2.17 -20.12
N THR A 89 17.99 -3.34 -19.83
CA THR A 89 16.56 -3.51 -19.78
C THR A 89 16.25 -2.87 -18.46
N ALA A 90 15.59 -1.71 -18.50
CA ALA A 90 15.25 -0.97 -17.28
C ALA A 90 14.71 -2.00 -16.28
N PRO A 91 15.33 -2.13 -15.09
CA PRO A 91 15.07 -3.25 -14.21
C PRO A 91 13.57 -3.35 -14.00
N LEU A 92 13.01 -4.50 -14.34
CA LEU A 92 11.59 -4.76 -14.17
C LEU A 92 11.34 -4.83 -12.68
N ILE A 93 10.75 -3.78 -12.13
CA ILE A 93 10.34 -3.78 -10.73
C ILE A 93 8.95 -4.42 -10.71
N SER A 94 8.86 -5.57 -10.05
CA SER A 94 7.59 -6.07 -9.53
C SER A 94 7.50 -5.66 -8.07
N LYS A 95 6.59 -4.72 -7.77
CA LYS A 95 6.29 -4.29 -6.40
C LYS A 95 4.81 -4.46 -6.12
N THR A 96 4.52 -4.90 -4.91
CA THR A 96 3.16 -4.87 -4.39
C THR A 96 2.91 -3.50 -3.78
N LEU A 97 1.84 -2.85 -4.21
CA LEU A 97 1.28 -1.65 -3.61
C LEU A 97 -0.10 -1.97 -3.03
N TYR A 98 -0.60 -1.07 -2.19
CA TYR A 98 -1.93 -1.14 -1.59
C TYR A 98 -2.66 0.17 -1.90
N MET A 99 -3.78 0.08 -2.62
CA MET A 99 -4.59 1.23 -3.02
C MET A 99 -5.86 1.33 -2.18
N LEU A 100 -6.11 2.50 -1.61
CA LEU A 100 -7.37 2.87 -0.98
C LEU A 100 -8.39 3.24 -2.05
N ARG A 101 -9.58 2.64 -2.01
CA ARG A 101 -10.70 3.00 -2.88
C ARG A 101 -11.90 3.34 -2.03
N LEU A 102 -12.48 4.50 -2.28
CA LEU A 102 -13.68 4.98 -1.60
C LEU A 102 -14.81 5.07 -2.63
N TRP A 103 -15.92 4.42 -2.32
CA TRP A 103 -17.12 4.39 -3.13
C TRP A 103 -18.25 5.00 -2.32
N ARG A 104 -19.08 5.81 -2.97
CA ARG A 104 -20.39 6.18 -2.44
C ARG A 104 -21.41 5.17 -2.95
N LEU A 105 -22.20 4.61 -2.04
CA LEU A 105 -23.25 3.65 -2.35
C LEU A 105 -24.53 4.40 -2.71
N VAL A 106 -25.18 3.98 -3.79
CA VAL A 106 -26.45 4.53 -4.29
C VAL A 106 -27.45 3.40 -4.38
N GLU A 107 -28.60 3.57 -3.75
CA GLU A 107 -29.71 2.64 -3.91
C GLU A 107 -30.29 2.76 -5.32
N HIS A 108 -30.34 1.65 -6.06
CA HIS A 108 -31.14 1.57 -7.27
C HIS A 108 -32.61 1.57 -6.87
N VAL A 109 -33.31 2.67 -7.12
CA VAL A 109 -34.77 2.67 -7.15
C VAL A 109 -35.14 1.90 -8.41
N SER A 110 -35.48 0.62 -8.26
CA SER A 110 -36.19 -0.11 -9.29
C SER A 110 -37.56 0.54 -9.38
N ASP A 111 -37.83 1.26 -10.48
CA ASP A 111 -39.18 1.67 -10.86
C ASP A 111 -40.01 0.41 -11.12
N SER A 112 -40.48 -0.25 -10.06
CA SER A 112 -41.52 -1.26 -10.13
C SER A 112 -42.88 -0.60 -9.90
N ASN A 113 -43.14 0.47 -10.66
CA ASN A 113 -44.51 0.85 -11.00
C ASN A 113 -44.91 0.01 -12.22
N SER A 114 -45.31 -1.23 -11.95
CA SER A 114 -46.12 -2.00 -12.90
C SER A 114 -47.36 -2.43 -12.15
N ASP A 115 -48.40 -1.62 -12.33
CA ASP A 115 -49.79 -1.98 -12.04
C ASP A 115 -50.08 -3.38 -12.56
N SER A 116 -50.39 -4.30 -11.65
CA SER A 116 -51.26 -5.42 -11.98
C SER A 116 -52.12 -5.74 -10.77
N ASP A 117 -53.33 -5.17 -10.82
CA ASP A 117 -54.53 -5.72 -10.18
C ASP A 117 -54.67 -7.19 -10.56
N VAL A 118 -54.41 -8.10 -9.63
CA VAL A 118 -55.06 -9.41 -9.61
C VAL A 118 -55.39 -9.74 -8.16
N LYS A 119 -56.68 -9.62 -7.84
CA LYS A 119 -57.29 -10.32 -6.70
C LYS A 119 -57.34 -11.79 -7.05
N ASP A 120 -56.81 -12.65 -6.19
CA ASP A 120 -57.41 -13.96 -5.97
C ASP A 120 -57.06 -14.48 -4.57
N GLU A 121 -58.10 -14.88 -3.87
CA GLU A 121 -58.08 -15.54 -2.56
C GLU A 121 -57.87 -17.03 -2.80
N ASP A 122 -56.84 -17.67 -2.21
CA ASP A 122 -57.00 -18.97 -1.56
C ASP A 122 -55.82 -19.35 -0.67
N GLN A 123 -56.13 -20.03 0.44
CA GLN A 123 -55.24 -20.51 1.50
C GLN A 123 -54.59 -21.85 1.15
N GLY A 124 -53.32 -22.05 1.54
CA GLY A 124 -52.72 -23.38 1.61
C GLY A 124 -51.24 -23.38 2.00
N ASP A 125 -50.95 -23.81 3.24
CA ASP A 125 -49.62 -24.14 3.78
C ASP A 125 -48.76 -24.98 2.82
N MET A 126 -47.47 -24.63 2.68
CA MET A 126 -46.32 -25.49 3.00
C MET A 126 -44.99 -24.96 2.44
N GLU A 127 -43.96 -25.20 3.26
CA GLU A 127 -42.52 -25.30 2.96
C GLU A 127 -41.64 -24.03 2.95
N ASP A 128 -40.83 -23.98 4.03
CA ASP A 128 -39.51 -23.37 4.18
C ASP A 128 -38.71 -23.35 2.87
N GLY A 129 -38.78 -22.22 2.18
CA GLY A 129 -37.72 -21.73 1.34
C GLY A 129 -37.32 -20.38 1.87
N GLU A 130 -36.28 -20.31 2.71
CA GLU A 130 -35.56 -19.06 2.98
C GLU A 130 -35.01 -18.53 1.65
N GLY A 131 -35.88 -17.80 0.95
CA GLY A 131 -35.52 -17.04 -0.21
C GLY A 131 -34.41 -16.09 0.21
N LYS A 132 -33.20 -16.34 -0.30
CA LYS A 132 -32.12 -15.35 -0.38
C LYS A 132 -32.75 -14.05 -0.85
N LYS A 133 -33.01 -13.12 0.09
CA LYS A 133 -33.36 -11.74 -0.21
C LYS A 133 -32.26 -11.26 -1.14
N GLY A 134 -32.59 -11.11 -2.42
CA GLY A 134 -31.70 -10.51 -3.38
C GLY A 134 -31.24 -9.19 -2.80
N GLU A 135 -29.97 -9.11 -2.42
CA GLU A 135 -29.32 -7.87 -2.07
C GLU A 135 -29.55 -6.95 -3.26
N LYS A 136 -30.36 -5.91 -3.07
CA LYS A 136 -30.54 -4.88 -4.09
C LYS A 136 -29.14 -4.38 -4.42
N GLU A 137 -28.65 -4.69 -5.62
CA GLU A 137 -27.30 -4.29 -6.05
C GLU A 137 -27.19 -2.77 -5.89
N GLN A 138 -26.48 -2.33 -4.86
CA GLN A 138 -26.23 -0.92 -4.62
C GLN A 138 -25.20 -0.46 -5.65
N GLY A 139 -25.54 0.59 -6.41
CA GLY A 139 -24.62 1.19 -7.36
C GLY A 139 -23.42 1.80 -6.63
N ARG A 140 -22.21 1.49 -7.10
CA ARG A 140 -20.97 2.09 -6.59
C ARG A 140 -20.59 3.30 -7.45
N LEU A 141 -20.58 4.49 -6.86
CA LEU A 141 -20.03 5.69 -7.49
C LEU A 141 -18.66 6.01 -6.90
N TYR A 142 -17.65 6.19 -7.76
CA TYR A 142 -16.31 6.56 -7.30
C TYR A 142 -16.39 7.88 -6.52
N HIS A 143 -15.77 7.90 -5.34
CA HIS A 143 -15.68 9.09 -4.50
C HIS A 143 -14.21 9.43 -4.23
N PRO A 144 -13.78 10.68 -4.46
CA PRO A 144 -12.41 11.07 -4.18
C PRO A 144 -12.10 10.95 -2.68
N LEU A 145 -10.87 10.53 -2.36
CA LEU A 145 -10.41 10.47 -0.97
C LEU A 145 -10.26 11.89 -0.38
N PRO A 146 -10.52 12.07 0.92
CA PRO A 146 -10.23 13.33 1.58
C PRO A 146 -8.73 13.64 1.53
N HIS A 147 -8.37 14.93 1.50
CA HIS A 147 -6.98 15.42 1.40
C HIS A 147 -6.04 14.94 2.52
N ILE A 148 -6.58 14.36 3.59
CA ILE A 148 -5.82 13.80 4.72
C ILE A 148 -5.05 12.51 4.35
N CYS A 149 -5.37 11.90 3.19
CA CYS A 149 -4.85 10.60 2.81
C CYS A 149 -4.49 10.49 1.34
N THR A 150 -3.38 9.80 1.07
CA THR A 150 -2.99 9.38 -0.28
C THR A 150 -3.73 8.11 -0.70
N GLU A 151 -3.89 7.90 -1.99
CA GLU A 151 -4.55 6.71 -2.53
C GLU A 151 -3.64 5.48 -2.47
N VAL A 152 -2.33 5.66 -2.65
CA VAL A 152 -1.36 4.57 -2.85
C VAL A 152 -0.42 4.46 -1.65
N HIS A 153 -0.23 3.22 -1.18
CA HIS A 153 0.64 2.88 -0.06
C HIS A 153 1.55 1.71 -0.43
N THR A 154 2.76 1.71 0.14
CA THR A 154 3.77 0.65 -0.08
C THR A 154 3.68 -0.48 0.94
N SER A 155 2.98 -0.28 2.06
CA SER A 155 2.72 -1.31 3.08
C SER A 155 1.23 -1.45 3.39
N LEU A 156 0.82 -2.69 3.66
CA LEU A 156 -0.56 -3.02 4.03
C LEU A 156 -0.97 -2.31 5.32
N GLU A 157 -0.07 -2.29 6.31
CA GLU A 157 -0.31 -1.60 7.58
C GLU A 157 -0.58 -0.10 7.38
N SER A 158 0.22 0.56 6.53
CA SER A 158 0.02 1.98 6.21
C SER A 158 -1.33 2.21 5.55
N ALA A 159 -1.72 1.34 4.60
CA ALA A 159 -3.01 1.40 3.91
C ALA A 159 -4.19 1.19 4.88
N ASN A 160 -4.12 0.21 5.79
CA ASN A 160 -5.18 -0.04 6.77
C ASN A 160 -5.33 1.12 7.76
N ARG A 161 -4.21 1.69 8.26
CA ARG A 161 -4.24 2.89 9.11
C ARG A 161 -4.82 4.09 8.36
N ALA A 162 -4.49 4.24 7.07
CA ALA A 162 -5.08 5.23 6.18
C ALA A 162 -6.59 5.06 6.03
N ALA A 163 -7.06 3.83 5.78
CA ALA A 163 -8.48 3.53 5.65
C ALA A 163 -9.26 3.89 6.92
N LYS A 164 -8.73 3.49 8.09
CA LYS A 164 -9.29 3.89 9.38
C LYS A 164 -9.42 5.41 9.53
N ARG A 165 -8.37 6.18 9.17
CA ARG A 165 -8.41 7.65 9.25
C ARG A 165 -9.47 8.25 8.34
N VAL A 166 -9.60 7.75 7.11
CA VAL A 166 -10.63 8.18 6.16
C VAL A 166 -12.03 7.88 6.70
N GLN A 167 -12.25 6.69 7.25
CA GLN A 167 -13.53 6.34 7.86
C GLN A 167 -13.86 7.27 9.04
N ILE A 168 -12.91 7.57 9.92
CA ILE A 168 -13.11 8.51 11.03
C ILE A 168 -13.47 9.90 10.51
N GLU A 169 -12.71 10.45 9.56
CA GLU A 169 -12.99 11.80 9.02
C GLU A 169 -14.39 11.90 8.42
N LEU A 170 -14.84 10.83 7.74
CA LEU A 170 -16.13 10.84 7.07
C LEU A 170 -17.28 10.48 8.01
N SER A 171 -17.09 9.65 9.05
CA SER A 171 -18.16 9.17 9.93
C SER A 171 -18.23 9.86 11.30
N HIS A 172 -17.20 10.61 11.71
CA HIS A 172 -17.17 11.29 13.02
C HIS A 172 -17.37 12.80 12.84
N GLU A 173 -18.33 13.35 13.58
CA GLU A 173 -18.52 14.79 13.72
C GLU A 173 -17.38 15.41 14.53
N ARG A 174 -16.90 16.59 14.10
CA ARG A 174 -15.88 17.35 14.84
C ARG A 174 -16.36 17.86 16.21
N LYS A 175 -17.67 18.07 16.38
CA LYS A 175 -18.30 18.58 17.61
C LYS A 175 -19.55 17.76 17.94
N PRO A 176 -19.39 16.50 18.38
CA PRO A 176 -20.53 15.62 18.60
C PRO A 176 -21.35 16.02 19.83
N LYS A 177 -22.66 15.80 19.78
CA LYS A 177 -23.53 15.84 20.98
C LYS A 177 -23.21 14.65 21.90
N THR A 178 -23.64 14.68 23.16
CA THR A 178 -23.31 13.66 24.18
C THR A 178 -23.53 12.21 23.72
N LEU A 179 -24.69 11.91 23.13
CA LEU A 179 -24.99 10.55 22.63
C LEU A 179 -24.07 10.14 21.47
N GLN A 180 -23.79 11.08 20.56
CA GLN A 180 -22.94 10.83 19.42
C GLN A 180 -21.47 10.73 19.80
N ALA A 181 -21.04 11.47 20.83
CA ALA A 181 -19.70 11.34 21.39
C ALA A 181 -19.49 9.95 21.99
N HIS A 182 -20.49 9.42 22.70
CA HIS A 182 -20.45 8.06 23.22
C HIS A 182 -20.36 7.03 22.09
N TRP A 183 -21.18 7.19 21.04
CA TRP A 183 -21.12 6.34 19.85
C TRP A 183 -19.76 6.42 19.14
N GLN A 184 -19.21 7.61 18.92
CA GLN A 184 -17.90 7.80 18.28
C GLN A 184 -16.77 7.17 19.11
N CYS A 185 -16.81 7.27 20.44
CA CYS A 185 -15.84 6.62 21.32
C CYS A 185 -15.91 5.09 21.21
N LYS A 186 -17.12 4.52 21.19
CA LYS A 186 -17.31 3.08 21.00
C LYS A 186 -16.82 2.64 19.62
N ASN A 187 -17.23 3.35 18.57
CA ASN A 187 -16.85 3.05 17.21
C ASN A 187 -15.33 3.19 17.00
N LEU A 188 -14.69 4.20 17.59
CA LEU A 188 -13.23 4.35 17.53
C LEU A 188 -12.52 3.13 18.14
N ARG A 189 -13.05 2.59 19.24
CA ARG A 189 -12.53 1.37 19.87
C ARG A 189 -12.67 0.17 18.94
N GLU A 190 -13.85 -0.04 18.37
CA GLU A 190 -14.10 -1.10 17.37
C GLU A 190 -13.16 -0.99 16.16
N LEU A 191 -12.88 0.24 15.69
CA LEU A 191 -11.94 0.46 14.59
C LEU A 191 -10.47 0.24 14.98
N ASN A 192 -10.11 0.41 16.26
CA ASN A 192 -8.78 0.04 16.77
C ASN A 192 -8.66 -1.49 16.83
N GLU A 193 -9.64 -2.16 17.42
CA GLU A 193 -9.68 -3.63 17.53
C GLU A 193 -9.57 -4.28 16.16
N LYS A 194 -10.39 -3.81 15.20
CA LYS A 194 -10.31 -4.26 13.80
C LYS A 194 -8.93 -4.08 13.18
N LEU A 195 -8.20 -3.01 13.50
CA LEU A 195 -6.86 -2.79 12.96
C LEU A 195 -5.86 -3.80 13.52
N GLU A 196 -6.02 -4.20 14.78
CA GLU A 196 -5.21 -5.25 15.40
C GLU A 196 -5.57 -6.64 14.85
N ASP A 197 -6.86 -6.95 14.69
CA ASP A 197 -7.32 -8.20 14.08
C ASP A 197 -6.73 -8.38 12.67
N LEU A 198 -6.73 -7.31 11.86
CA LEU A 198 -6.14 -7.34 10.51
C LEU A 198 -4.62 -7.52 10.52
N ARG A 199 -3.91 -7.20 11.61
CA ARG A 199 -2.47 -7.50 11.75
C ARG A 199 -2.27 -8.97 12.06
N SER A 200 -3.04 -9.50 13.01
CA SER A 200 -2.98 -10.90 13.39
C SER A 200 -3.30 -11.84 12.21
N GLU A 201 -4.27 -11.48 11.36
CA GLU A 201 -4.59 -12.24 10.14
C GLU A 201 -3.40 -12.40 9.17
N VAL A 202 -2.45 -11.44 9.17
CA VAL A 202 -1.25 -11.46 8.31
C VAL A 202 -0.18 -12.37 8.91
N ASP A 203 0.06 -12.26 10.22
CA ASP A 203 1.10 -13.04 10.92
C ASP A 203 0.83 -14.55 10.83
N GLU A 204 -0.44 -14.96 10.92
CA GLU A 204 -0.85 -16.37 10.76
C GLU A 204 -0.68 -16.90 9.33
N SER A 205 -0.58 -16.01 8.33
CA SER A 205 -0.53 -16.42 6.91
C SER A 205 0.88 -16.66 6.38
N GLU A 206 1.91 -16.14 7.05
CA GLU A 206 3.31 -16.38 6.66
C GLU A 206 3.73 -17.83 6.90
N GLU A 207 3.07 -18.56 7.82
CA GLU A 207 3.31 -19.97 8.07
C GLU A 207 2.64 -20.91 7.04
N GLU A 208 1.50 -20.51 6.45
CA GLU A 208 0.74 -21.33 5.48
C GLU A 208 1.01 -21.00 3.99
N SER A 209 1.60 -19.85 3.67
CA SER A 209 1.66 -19.34 2.28
C SER A 209 2.90 -19.78 1.48
N ARG A 210 3.23 -21.08 1.47
CA ARG A 210 4.13 -21.68 0.46
C ARG A 210 3.42 -22.14 -0.82
N GLY A 211 2.10 -21.96 -0.93
CA GLY A 211 1.32 -22.37 -2.10
C GLY A 211 0.24 -21.38 -2.49
N LEU A 212 0.50 -20.60 -3.54
CA LEU A 212 -0.46 -20.20 -4.58
C LEU A 212 -1.90 -19.83 -4.16
N SER A 213 -2.23 -18.53 -4.19
CA SER A 213 -3.15 -18.04 -5.22
C SER A 213 -3.03 -16.52 -5.37
N LEU A 214 -2.61 -16.09 -6.56
CA LEU A 214 -2.58 -14.70 -7.00
C LEU A 214 -3.99 -14.16 -7.34
N PHE A 215 -4.98 -15.05 -7.40
CA PHE A 215 -6.36 -14.75 -7.79
C PHE A 215 -7.33 -15.20 -6.69
N GLU A 216 -8.13 -14.24 -6.24
CA GLU A 216 -9.47 -14.41 -5.63
C GLU A 216 -9.66 -15.52 -4.59
N TYR A 217 -9.88 -15.09 -3.35
CA TYR A 217 -10.84 -15.77 -2.49
C TYR A 217 -12.08 -14.89 -2.37
N GLU A 218 -13.22 -15.56 -2.39
CA GLU A 218 -14.56 -15.11 -2.75
C GLU A 218 -15.01 -13.77 -2.10
N GLU A 219 -15.86 -13.02 -2.80
CA GLU A 219 -16.45 -11.72 -2.38
C GLU A 219 -15.52 -10.49 -2.32
N GLY A 220 -14.29 -10.59 -2.84
CA GLY A 220 -13.36 -9.46 -2.89
C GLY A 220 -12.74 -9.09 -1.55
N ARG A 221 -12.87 -9.95 -0.52
CA ARG A 221 -12.19 -9.79 0.78
C ARG A 221 -10.79 -10.41 0.70
N ARG A 222 -9.77 -9.58 0.50
CA ARG A 222 -8.38 -10.01 0.68
C ARG A 222 -8.03 -10.03 2.17
N ARG A 223 -7.44 -11.13 2.65
CA ARG A 223 -7.01 -11.30 4.05
C ARG A 223 -6.09 -10.15 4.48
N GLY A 224 -6.30 -9.63 5.69
CA GLY A 224 -5.56 -8.50 6.23
C GLY A 224 -5.86 -7.14 5.55
N CYS A 225 -6.69 -7.07 4.51
CA CYS A 225 -7.06 -5.80 3.87
C CYS A 225 -8.31 -5.18 4.50
N TRP A 226 -8.25 -3.88 4.76
CA TRP A 226 -9.41 -3.15 5.27
C TRP A 226 -10.57 -3.15 4.27
N ARG A 227 -11.77 -3.48 4.76
CA ARG A 227 -13.05 -3.26 4.07
C ARG A 227 -14.08 -2.80 5.06
N SER A 228 -14.79 -1.71 4.79
CA SER A 228 -15.92 -1.26 5.63
C SER A 228 -16.98 -0.57 4.80
N VAL A 229 -18.23 -0.73 5.24
CA VAL A 229 -19.35 0.11 4.82
C VAL A 229 -19.77 0.94 6.02
N PHE A 230 -19.92 2.25 5.84
CA PHE A 230 -20.28 3.16 6.92
C PHE A 230 -21.05 4.36 6.41
N ARG A 231 -21.84 4.97 7.29
CA ARG A 231 -22.56 6.22 6.99
C ARG A 231 -21.67 7.42 7.25
N GLY A 232 -21.58 8.31 6.27
CA GLY A 232 -20.90 9.58 6.42
C GLY A 232 -21.75 10.62 7.17
N VAL A 233 -21.07 11.55 7.82
CA VAL A 233 -21.64 12.70 8.51
C VAL A 233 -21.97 13.79 7.50
N GLY A 234 -23.16 14.38 7.63
CA GLY A 234 -23.59 15.52 6.83
C GLY A 234 -25.07 15.48 6.48
N PRO A 235 -25.60 16.56 5.87
CA PRO A 235 -27.04 16.75 5.64
C PRO A 235 -27.68 15.69 4.73
N LYS A 236 -26.87 14.91 4.01
CA LYS A 236 -27.35 13.84 3.11
C LYS A 236 -26.95 12.43 3.54
N GLY A 237 -26.23 12.27 4.66
CA GLY A 237 -25.94 10.99 5.31
C GLY A 237 -25.60 9.83 4.36
N TYR A 238 -24.69 10.05 3.41
CA TYR A 238 -24.40 9.05 2.37
C TYR A 238 -23.72 7.82 2.97
N ASP A 239 -24.08 6.65 2.46
CA ASP A 239 -23.38 5.42 2.78
C ASP A 239 -22.16 5.26 1.86
N PHE A 240 -21.03 4.90 2.46
CA PHE A 240 -19.74 4.76 1.80
C PHE A 240 -19.20 3.36 1.98
N GLU A 241 -18.56 2.82 0.95
CA GLU A 241 -17.73 1.62 1.02
C GLU A 241 -16.26 2.03 0.86
N LEU A 242 -15.41 1.63 1.81
CA LEU A 242 -13.98 1.89 1.80
C LEU A 242 -13.23 0.56 1.78
N LEU A 243 -12.32 0.42 0.81
CA LEU A 243 -11.59 -0.81 0.55
C LEU A 243 -10.10 -0.54 0.36
N VAL A 244 -9.26 -1.38 0.96
CA VAL A 244 -7.84 -1.51 0.64
C VAL A 244 -7.67 -2.64 -0.37
N THR A 245 -7.06 -2.33 -1.51
CA THR A 245 -6.83 -3.28 -2.61
C THR A 245 -5.34 -3.50 -2.80
N LYS A 246 -4.90 -4.76 -2.80
CA LYS A 246 -3.51 -5.10 -3.11
C LYS A 246 -3.31 -5.08 -4.63
N VAL A 247 -2.40 -4.24 -5.11
CA VAL A 247 -2.14 -4.02 -6.54
C VAL A 247 -0.70 -4.42 -6.84
N GLY A 248 -0.52 -5.34 -7.79
CA GLY A 248 0.80 -5.64 -8.34
C GLY A 248 1.15 -4.59 -9.38
N VAL A 249 2.28 -3.91 -9.20
CA VAL A 249 2.84 -3.03 -10.23
C VAL A 249 4.07 -3.72 -10.80
N SER A 250 4.01 -4.01 -12.10
CA SER A 250 5.13 -4.53 -12.87
C SER A 250 5.45 -3.54 -13.99
N GLY A 251 6.66 -3.01 -14.00
CA GLY A 251 7.08 -2.09 -15.04
C GLY A 251 8.57 -1.75 -14.98
N PRO A 252 9.11 -1.16 -16.05
CA PRO A 252 10.47 -0.63 -16.03
C PRO A 252 10.58 0.47 -14.96
N ARG A 253 11.70 0.51 -14.22
CA ARG A 253 11.98 1.43 -13.08
C ARG A 253 11.89 2.95 -13.37
N ASN A 254 11.50 3.37 -14.58
CA ASN A 254 11.49 4.76 -15.04
C ASN A 254 10.10 5.24 -15.50
N ILE A 255 9.11 5.21 -14.60
CA ILE A 255 7.88 6.02 -14.75
C ILE A 255 7.83 6.99 -13.58
#